data_AF-A0A7W1MBM4-F1
#
_entry.id   AF-A0A7W1MBM4-F1
#
_cell.length_a   1.000
_cell.length_b   1.000
_cell.length_c   1.000
_cell.angle_alpha   90.00
_cell.angle_beta   90.00
_cell.angle_gamma   90.00
#
_symmetry.space_group_name_H-M   'P 1'
#
loop_
_entity.id
_entity.type
_entity.pdbx_description
1 polymer ?
#
loop_
_entity_poly.entity_id
_entity_poly.type
_entity_poly.pdbx_seq_one_letter_code
_entity_poly.pdbx_strand_id
1 'polypeptide(L)'
;MKIFDWLLHCILRIRYPVSLPEDIATDLGIKASNFLTFDEFVNTLIHPASKPQRLMRFMPREIAEAAFESAQRKEKFYRNSLYSYYFNEGWLEFSLHFDEHSRLRRIYLQHKHLVNDNGIEIPLNIAHQLK
;
A
#
# COMPACT_ATOMS: atom_id res chain seq x y z
N MET A 1 -7.43 8.30 24.57
CA MET A 1 -6.77 8.60 23.28
C MET A 1 -6.24 10.03 23.32
N LYS A 2 -5.38 10.34 24.30
CA LYS A 2 -5.24 11.72 24.80
C LYS A 2 -3.74 11.97 25.05
N ILE A 3 -3.14 12.92 24.35
CA ILE A 3 -1.75 13.40 24.47
C ILE A 3 -0.63 12.42 24.09
N PHE A 4 -0.59 11.20 24.62
CA PHE A 4 0.49 10.24 24.31
C PHE A 4 0.51 9.86 22.83
N ASP A 5 -0.65 9.56 22.25
CA ASP A 5 -0.77 9.23 20.82
C ASP A 5 -0.34 10.41 19.93
N TRP A 6 -0.65 11.65 20.36
CA TRP A 6 -0.29 12.87 19.63
C TRP A 6 1.21 13.15 19.66
N LEU A 7 1.84 13.03 20.83
CA LEU A 7 3.30 13.17 20.96
C LEU A 7 4.04 12.11 20.12
N LEU A 8 3.53 10.88 20.11
CA LEU A 8 4.09 9.80 19.30
C LEU A 8 4.00 10.12 17.80
N HIS A 9 2.86 10.64 17.36
CA HIS A 9 2.63 11.05 15.97
C HIS A 9 3.59 12.20 15.56
N CYS A 10 3.85 13.15 16.46
CA CYS A 10 4.83 14.21 16.23
C CYS A 10 6.27 13.66 16.08
N ILE A 11 6.67 12.69 16.91
CA ILE A 11 7.98 12.03 16.79
C ILE A 11 8.08 11.25 15.47
N LEU A 12 7.02 10.53 15.09
CA LEU A 12 6.97 9.81 13.83
C LEU A 12 7.06 10.74 12.62
N ARG A 13 6.49 11.94 12.70
CA ARG A 13 6.63 12.96 11.64
C ARG A 13 8.03 13.55 11.54
N ILE A 14 8.84 13.51 12.60
CA ILE A 14 10.27 13.85 12.49
C ILE A 14 11.00 12.75 11.71
N ARG A 15 10.67 11.48 11.96
CA ARG A 15 11.29 10.34 11.28
C ARG A 15 10.81 10.21 9.83
N TYR A 16 9.53 10.43 9.57
CA TYR A 16 8.92 10.29 8.24
C TYR A 16 8.12 11.56 7.93
N PRO A 17 8.78 12.58 7.35
CA PRO A 17 8.15 13.89 7.16
C PRO A 17 7.00 13.86 6.15
N VAL A 18 7.04 12.94 5.17
CA VAL A 18 6.11 12.93 4.04
C VAL A 18 5.03 11.85 4.19
N SER A 19 5.41 10.56 4.11
CA SER A 19 4.48 9.44 4.22
C SER A 19 4.73 8.64 5.49
N LEU A 20 3.66 8.21 6.17
CA LEU A 20 3.74 7.32 7.32
C LEU A 20 3.42 5.87 6.93
N PRO A 21 3.98 4.86 7.61
CA PRO A 21 3.53 3.48 7.46
C PRO A 21 2.03 3.33 7.72
N GLU A 22 1.46 4.11 8.66
CA GLU A 22 0.02 4.12 8.95
C GLU A 22 -0.85 4.62 7.79
N ASP A 23 -0.33 5.52 6.95
CA ASP A 23 -1.05 6.06 5.78
C ASP A 23 -1.31 4.89 4.79
N ILE A 24 -0.26 4.13 4.49
CA ILE A 24 -0.35 2.93 3.64
C ILE A 24 -1.18 1.84 4.31
N ALA A 25 -1.03 1.66 5.63
CA ALA A 25 -1.77 0.65 6.36
C ALA A 25 -3.28 0.88 6.29
N THR A 26 -3.69 2.15 6.44
CA THR A 26 -5.08 2.61 6.27
C THR A 26 -5.58 2.39 4.85
N ASP A 27 -4.78 2.74 3.84
CA ASP A 27 -5.13 2.59 2.43
C ASP A 27 -5.31 1.13 2.01
N LEU A 28 -4.46 0.23 2.52
CA LEU A 28 -4.56 -1.22 2.26
C LEU A 28 -5.54 -1.94 3.18
N GLY A 29 -5.92 -1.32 4.31
CA GLY A 29 -6.71 -1.95 5.36
C GLY A 29 -5.96 -3.06 6.12
N ILE A 30 -4.65 -2.88 6.32
CA ILE A 30 -3.83 -3.81 7.10
C ILE A 30 -3.61 -3.24 8.51
N LYS A 31 -3.45 -4.12 9.51
CA LYS A 31 -3.04 -3.69 10.84
C LYS A 31 -1.53 -3.49 10.85
N ALA A 32 -1.08 -2.23 10.79
CA ALA A 32 0.31 -1.88 11.08
C ALA A 32 0.41 -1.36 12.51
N SER A 33 1.54 -1.64 13.16
CA SER A 33 1.90 -1.02 14.43
C SER A 33 2.72 0.24 14.14
N ASN A 34 2.41 1.33 14.84
CA ASN A 34 3.08 2.64 14.70
C ASN A 34 4.57 2.61 15.08
N PHE A 35 5.04 1.50 15.66
CA PHE A 35 6.43 1.31 16.10
C PHE A 35 7.31 0.58 15.09
N LEU A 36 6.76 0.15 13.95
CA LEU A 36 7.52 -0.58 12.95
C LEU A 36 8.55 0.33 12.26
N THR A 37 9.76 -0.20 12.12
CA THR A 37 10.75 0.36 11.19
C THR A 37 10.29 0.17 9.74
N PHE A 38 10.86 0.95 8.82
CA PHE A 38 10.54 0.84 7.39
C PHE A 38 10.72 -0.59 6.87
N ASP A 39 11.83 -1.25 7.20
CA ASP A 39 12.10 -2.62 6.75
C ASP A 39 11.10 -3.64 7.33
N GLU A 40 10.76 -3.52 8.62
CA GLU A 40 9.73 -4.38 9.23
C GLU A 40 8.35 -4.16 8.60
N PHE A 41 8.04 -2.91 8.26
CA PHE A 41 6.81 -2.57 7.56
C PHE A 41 6.77 -3.18 6.16
N VAL A 42 7.82 -3.02 5.36
CA VAL A 42 7.92 -3.62 4.02
C VAL A 42 7.87 -5.15 4.10
N ASN A 43 8.58 -5.76 5.04
CA ASN A 43 8.52 -7.20 5.29
C ASN A 43 7.10 -7.67 5.65
N THR A 44 6.35 -6.85 6.38
CA THR A 44 4.94 -7.13 6.68
C THR A 44 4.08 -7.06 5.42
N LEU A 45 4.29 -6.08 4.54
CA LEU A 45 3.53 -5.92 3.29
C LEU A 45 3.71 -7.10 2.32
N ILE A 46 4.92 -7.63 2.23
CA ILE A 46 5.23 -8.75 1.33
C ILE A 46 4.91 -10.12 1.95
N HIS A 47 4.61 -10.17 3.25
CA HIS A 47 4.34 -11.42 3.94
C HIS A 47 3.04 -12.04 3.42
N PRO A 48 3.00 -13.34 3.03
CA PRO A 48 1.84 -13.96 2.42
C PRO A 48 0.54 -13.92 3.26
N ALA A 49 0.69 -13.81 4.58
CA ALA A 49 -0.43 -13.69 5.52
C ALA A 49 -1.05 -12.28 5.59
N SER A 50 -0.30 -11.25 5.17
CA SER A 50 -0.72 -9.85 5.25
C SER A 50 -1.47 -9.45 3.98
N LYS A 51 -2.68 -9.97 3.83
CA LYS A 51 -3.53 -9.62 2.68
C LYS A 51 -4.22 -8.28 2.93
N PRO A 52 -4.17 -7.34 1.98
CA PRO A 52 -4.97 -6.13 2.03
C PRO A 52 -6.46 -6.45 2.20
N GLN A 53 -7.15 -5.72 3.08
CA GLN A 53 -8.59 -5.88 3.30
C GLN A 53 -9.41 -4.98 2.38
N ARG A 54 -8.86 -3.81 2.00
CA ARG A 54 -9.52 -2.85 1.12
C ARG A 54 -9.35 -3.18 -0.36
N LEU A 55 -8.44 -4.09 -0.70
CA LEU A 55 -8.15 -4.49 -2.08
C LEU A 55 -8.45 -5.96 -2.29
N MET A 56 -9.21 -6.24 -3.34
CA MET A 56 -9.66 -7.58 -3.70
C MET A 56 -9.44 -7.83 -5.18
N ARG A 57 -9.10 -9.07 -5.51
CA ARG A 57 -9.02 -9.51 -6.89
C ARG A 57 -10.40 -9.38 -7.55
N PHE A 58 -10.38 -8.88 -8.77
CA PHE A 58 -11.52 -8.57 -9.63
C PHE A 58 -12.39 -7.39 -9.18
N MET A 59 -11.96 -6.61 -8.19
CA MET A 59 -12.67 -5.38 -7.85
C MET A 59 -12.58 -4.36 -9.00
N PRO A 60 -13.60 -3.52 -9.21
CA PRO A 60 -13.56 -2.44 -10.19
C PRO A 60 -12.38 -1.49 -9.96
N ARG A 61 -11.80 -0.99 -11.06
CA ARG A 61 -10.66 -0.08 -11.05
C ARG A 61 -10.90 1.13 -10.16
N GLU A 62 -12.05 1.77 -10.28
CA GLU A 62 -12.38 2.99 -9.54
C GLU A 62 -12.33 2.76 -8.03
N ILE A 63 -12.79 1.59 -7.56
CA ILE A 63 -12.77 1.21 -6.15
C ILE A 63 -11.34 0.88 -5.70
N ALA A 64 -10.57 0.16 -6.53
CA ALA A 64 -9.18 -0.17 -6.21
C ALA A 64 -8.31 1.08 -6.09
N GLU A 65 -8.48 2.00 -7.04
CA GLU A 65 -7.75 3.26 -7.11
C GLU A 65 -8.10 4.21 -5.96
N ALA A 66 -9.36 4.20 -5.52
CA ALA A 66 -9.83 4.99 -4.39
C ALA A 66 -9.25 4.51 -3.04
N ALA A 67 -8.69 3.29 -2.97
CA ALA A 67 -8.06 2.81 -1.75
C ALA A 67 -6.79 3.59 -1.40
N PHE A 68 -6.06 4.12 -2.41
CA PHE A 68 -4.80 4.83 -2.26
C PHE A 68 -5.04 6.34 -2.12
N GLU A 69 -5.80 6.73 -1.10
CA GLU A 69 -6.17 8.12 -0.87
C GLU A 69 -4.97 8.97 -0.45
N SER A 70 -4.11 8.41 0.40
CA SER A 70 -2.99 9.13 1.01
C SER A 70 -1.70 9.16 0.17
N ALA A 71 -1.69 8.48 -0.99
CA ALA A 71 -0.54 8.47 -1.89
C ALA A 71 -0.19 9.87 -2.43
N GLN A 72 1.10 10.20 -2.42
CA GLN A 72 1.63 11.50 -2.84
C GLN A 72 1.64 11.64 -4.37
N ARG A 73 1.84 10.54 -5.09
CA ARG A 73 1.74 10.49 -6.55
C ARG A 73 0.77 9.40 -6.96
N LYS A 74 -0.05 9.72 -7.96
CA LYS A 74 -1.10 8.85 -8.50
C LYS A 74 -1.05 8.97 -10.01
N GLU A 75 -0.57 7.95 -10.68
CA GLU A 75 -0.48 7.90 -12.14
C GLU A 75 -1.42 6.82 -12.67
N LYS A 76 -2.22 7.17 -13.67
CA LYS A 76 -3.19 6.25 -14.28
C LYS A 76 -2.79 6.00 -15.73
N PHE A 77 -2.56 4.75 -16.05
CA PHE A 77 -2.27 4.28 -17.40
C PHE A 77 -3.43 3.43 -17.91
N TYR A 78 -3.36 2.98 -19.16
CA TYR A 78 -4.46 2.21 -19.74
C TYR A 78 -4.74 0.90 -18.97
N ARG A 79 -3.71 0.09 -18.68
CA ARG A 79 -3.85 -1.23 -18.02
C ARG A 79 -3.32 -1.30 -16.59
N ASN A 80 -2.79 -0.20 -16.07
CA ASN A 80 -2.20 -0.14 -14.74
C ASN A 80 -2.33 1.26 -14.14
N SER A 81 -2.14 1.33 -12.83
CA SER A 81 -2.03 2.58 -12.07
C SER A 81 -0.90 2.47 -11.07
N LEU A 82 -0.16 3.56 -10.87
CA LEU A 82 0.98 3.62 -9.96
C LEU A 82 0.69 4.60 -8.82
N TYR A 83 0.94 4.17 -7.60
CA TYR A 83 0.77 4.96 -6.39
C TYR A 83 2.07 4.99 -5.61
N SER A 84 2.63 6.18 -5.41
CA SER A 84 3.95 6.33 -4.79
C SER A 84 3.87 7.06 -3.47
N TYR A 85 4.54 6.48 -2.47
CA TYR A 85 4.73 7.02 -1.13
C TYR A 85 6.21 7.30 -0.89
N TYR A 86 6.53 8.42 -0.25
CA TYR A 86 7.91 8.82 -0.03
C TYR A 86 8.33 8.64 1.43
N PHE A 87 9.34 7.82 1.63
CA PHE A 87 10.05 7.61 2.88
C PHE A 87 11.48 8.13 2.76
N ASN A 88 12.20 8.24 3.88
CA ASN A 88 13.63 8.62 3.83
C ASN A 88 14.45 7.57 3.07
N GLU A 89 14.01 6.33 3.14
CA GLU A 89 14.57 5.17 2.44
C GLU A 89 14.29 5.22 0.94
N GLY A 90 13.34 6.03 0.47
CA GLY A 90 13.02 6.24 -0.94
C GLY A 90 11.54 6.11 -1.27
N TRP A 91 11.24 6.00 -2.56
CA TRP A 91 9.89 5.77 -3.06
C TRP A 91 9.48 4.32 -2.85
N LEU A 92 8.39 4.13 -2.12
CA LEU A 92 7.66 2.87 -2.01
C LEU A 92 6.43 2.95 -2.90
N GLU A 93 6.35 2.10 -3.91
CA GLU A 93 5.39 2.23 -4.99
C GLU A 93 4.51 0.99 -5.12
N PHE A 94 3.23 1.23 -5.41
CA PHE A 94 2.22 0.20 -5.63
C PHE A 94 1.74 0.27 -7.07
N SER A 95 2.07 -0.73 -7.87
CA SER A 95 1.56 -0.87 -9.23
C SER A 95 0.34 -1.80 -9.24
N LEU A 96 -0.83 -1.25 -9.55
CA LEU A 96 -2.08 -1.99 -9.72
C LEU A 96 -2.21 -2.37 -11.18
N HIS A 97 -2.43 -3.66 -11.45
CA HIS A 97 -2.64 -4.17 -12.81
C HIS A 97 -4.09 -4.60 -13.00
N PHE A 98 -4.69 -4.15 -14.10
CA PHE A 98 -6.09 -4.40 -14.43
C PHE A 98 -6.19 -5.29 -15.68
N ASP A 99 -7.33 -5.97 -15.80
CA ASP A 99 -7.69 -6.68 -17.03
C ASP A 99 -8.37 -5.76 -18.06
N GLU A 100 -8.80 -6.35 -19.17
CA GLU A 100 -9.51 -5.66 -20.26
C GLU A 100 -10.88 -5.11 -19.84
N HIS A 101 -11.43 -5.58 -18.73
CA HIS A 101 -12.68 -5.12 -18.15
C HIS A 101 -12.46 -4.11 -17.00
N SER A 102 -11.25 -3.57 -16.88
CA SER A 102 -10.86 -2.64 -15.81
C SER A 102 -11.08 -3.22 -14.40
N ARG A 103 -10.77 -4.50 -14.20
CA ARG A 103 -10.83 -5.16 -12.89
C ARG A 103 -9.45 -5.49 -12.38
N LEU A 104 -9.21 -5.24 -11.09
CA LEU A 104 -7.91 -5.46 -10.45
C LEU A 104 -7.52 -6.93 -10.53
N ARG A 105 -6.31 -7.23 -11.03
CA ARG A 105 -5.79 -8.60 -11.14
C ARG A 105 -4.65 -8.86 -10.19
N ARG A 106 -3.74 -7.91 -10.03
CA ARG A 106 -2.50 -8.03 -9.26
C ARG A 106 -2.06 -6.67 -8.74
N ILE A 107 -1.28 -6.69 -7.66
CA ILE A 107 -0.58 -5.53 -7.12
C ILE A 107 0.87 -5.90 -6.92
N TYR A 108 1.77 -5.01 -7.33
CA TYR A 108 3.20 -5.16 -7.09
C TYR A 108 3.70 -4.04 -6.18
N LEU A 109 4.50 -4.42 -5.19
CA LEU A 109 5.27 -3.50 -4.36
C LEU A 109 6.65 -3.30 -4.97
N GLN A 110 7.03 -2.05 -5.19
CA GLN A 110 8.32 -1.67 -5.73
C GLN A 110 9.03 -0.74 -4.75
N HIS A 111 10.31 -0.99 -4.54
CA HIS A 111 11.20 -0.15 -3.76
C HIS A 111 12.64 -0.46 -4.18
N LYS A 112 13.53 0.54 -4.15
CA LYS A 112 14.92 0.41 -4.63
C LYS A 112 15.76 -0.68 -3.92
N HIS A 113 15.32 -1.13 -2.74
CA HIS A 113 15.98 -2.17 -1.95
C HIS A 113 15.36 -3.56 -2.12
N LEU A 114 14.29 -3.69 -2.90
CA LEU A 114 13.72 -5.00 -3.23
C LEU A 114 14.49 -5.58 -4.42
N VAL A 115 14.89 -6.84 -4.30
CA VAL A 115 15.79 -7.54 -5.25
C VAL A 115 15.15 -7.75 -6.64
N ASN A 116 13.84 -7.56 -6.77
CA ASN A 116 13.11 -7.79 -8.01
C ASN A 116 12.77 -6.48 -8.72
N ASP A 117 13.34 -6.27 -9.90
CA ASP A 117 13.09 -5.08 -10.75
C ASP A 117 11.59 -4.91 -11.09
N ASN A 118 10.84 -6.02 -11.15
CA ASN A 118 9.41 -5.98 -11.43
C ASN A 118 8.56 -5.73 -10.17
N GLY A 119 9.18 -5.67 -8.99
CA GLY A 119 8.50 -5.62 -7.70
C GLY A 119 8.05 -6.98 -7.18
N ILE A 120 7.57 -7.00 -5.94
CA ILE A 120 7.06 -8.20 -5.27
C ILE A 120 5.53 -8.18 -5.34
N GLU A 121 4.93 -9.26 -5.82
CA GLU A 121 3.47 -9.37 -5.89
C GLU A 121 2.88 -9.48 -4.48
N ILE A 122 1.95 -8.57 -4.14
CA ILE A 122 1.19 -8.64 -2.89
C ILE A 122 -0.03 -9.55 -3.10
N PRO A 123 -0.23 -10.58 -2.26
CA PRO A 123 -1.36 -11.46 -2.39
C PRO A 123 -2.68 -10.74 -2.09
N LEU A 124 -3.61 -10.80 -3.03
CA LEU A 124 -4.97 -10.25 -2.88
C LEU A 124 -5.95 -11.30 -2.36
N ASN A 125 -6.96 -10.83 -1.64
CA ASN A 125 -8.14 -11.64 -1.35
C ASN A 125 -8.94 -11.88 -2.63
N ILE A 126 -9.53 -13.08 -2.76
CA ILE A 126 -10.50 -13.35 -3.81
C ILE A 126 -11.84 -12.87 -3.27
N ALA A 127 -12.54 -12.02 -4.02
CA ALA A 127 -13.94 -11.75 -3.72
C ALA A 127 -14.70 -13.07 -3.86
N HIS A 128 -15.07 -13.71 -2.73
CA HIS A 128 -16.12 -14.72 -2.77
C HIS A 128 -17.32 -14.03 -3.39
N GLN A 129 -17.85 -14.58 -4.48
CA GLN A 129 -19.12 -14.12 -5.03
C GLN A 129 -20.12 -14.10 -3.87
N LEU A 130 -20.49 -12.90 -3.41
CA LEU A 130 -21.71 -12.72 -2.64
C LEU A 130 -22.81 -13.15 -3.60
N LYS A 131 -23.22 -14.42 -3.46
CA LYS A 131 -24.43 -14.97 -4.04
C LYS A 131 -25.63 -14.39 -3.33
#